data_AF-A0A7J4LP48-F1
#
_entry.id   AF-A0A7J4LP48-F1
#
_cell.length_a   1.000
_cell.length_b   1.000
_cell.length_c   1.000
_cell.angle_alpha   90.00
_cell.angle_beta   90.00
_cell.angle_gamma   90.00
#
_symmetry.space_group_name_H-M   'P 1'
#
loop_
_entity.id
_entity.type
_entity.pdbx_description
1 polymer ?
#
loop_
_entity_poly.entity_id
_entity_poly.type
_entity_poly.pdbx_seq_one_letter_code
_entity_poly.pdbx_strand_id
1 'polypeptide(L)'
;MDTGKLSQYPFTSFASKYVAGKGYSLDELVSGGIFAGVRERACERVMLAARDVRTGSRAGDDIELLSYPIARILVSCINDRYLTGRYALAEAKTASKSLESEKPEVLIEIGKDLNIEASVYSGNFRVHFADYIRSFSNIRETEFKLVNQRLINGYVHDLPAQRFARLLEEVIRRKIADSLPVEVPKNACESLGQYIRDIEAVLSERKTAIDIDIREVKNDCFPPCIIHALGSLQQGINLPHSARFAVTSFLVNIGMGVDAIMALFGRSPDFDYEKTRYQVEHIAGASGTVYTSPSCSTMLTYGNCVNKDALCERVTHPLNYYRRKMRVAK
;
A
#
# COMPACT_ATOMS: atom_id res chain seq x y z
N MET A 1 -18.01 -21.49 8.35
CA MET A 1 -18.28 -20.36 7.43
C MET A 1 -18.96 -20.89 6.17
N ASP A 2 -19.98 -20.20 5.65
CA ASP A 2 -20.57 -20.51 4.34
C ASP A 2 -19.69 -19.99 3.18
N THR A 3 -20.01 -20.37 1.95
CA THR A 3 -19.24 -19.96 0.76
C THR A 3 -19.19 -18.44 0.59
N GLY A 4 -20.28 -17.72 0.91
CA GLY A 4 -20.34 -16.26 0.80
C GLY A 4 -19.45 -15.52 1.79
N LYS A 5 -19.14 -16.14 2.92
CA LYS A 5 -18.15 -15.67 3.88
C LYS A 5 -16.73 -15.99 3.44
N LEU A 6 -16.50 -17.21 2.97
CA LEU A 6 -15.18 -17.63 2.50
C LEU A 6 -14.72 -16.80 1.31
N SER A 7 -15.63 -16.41 0.43
CA SER A 7 -15.36 -15.54 -0.72
C SER A 7 -15.00 -14.09 -0.32
N GLN A 8 -15.34 -13.64 0.90
CA GLN A 8 -14.91 -12.34 1.45
C GLN A 8 -13.49 -12.39 2.01
N TYR A 9 -13.06 -13.57 2.47
CA TYR A 9 -11.79 -13.78 3.14
C TYR A 9 -10.99 -14.93 2.51
N PRO A 10 -10.71 -14.86 1.19
CA PRO A 10 -10.13 -15.99 0.44
C PRO A 10 -8.68 -16.32 0.83
N PHE A 11 -8.01 -15.42 1.55
CA PHE A 11 -6.67 -15.58 2.13
C PHE A 11 -6.62 -16.40 3.42
N THR A 12 -7.78 -16.78 3.98
CA THR A 12 -7.84 -17.54 5.24
C THR A 12 -7.54 -19.02 5.02
N SER A 13 -7.06 -19.72 6.04
CA SER A 13 -6.87 -21.17 5.94
C SER A 13 -8.19 -21.92 5.72
N PHE A 14 -9.31 -21.38 6.21
CA PHE A 14 -10.65 -21.94 5.98
C PHE A 14 -11.03 -21.91 4.50
N ALA A 15 -10.81 -20.79 3.82
CA ALA A 15 -11.07 -20.65 2.39
C ALA A 15 -10.15 -21.57 1.58
N SER A 16 -8.86 -21.63 1.94
CA SER A 16 -7.90 -22.53 1.31
C SER A 16 -8.30 -24.01 1.43
N LYS A 17 -8.75 -24.46 2.61
CA LYS A 17 -9.22 -25.83 2.83
C LYS A 17 -10.49 -26.14 2.05
N TYR A 18 -11.42 -25.18 1.98
CA TYR A 18 -12.65 -25.34 1.21
C TYR A 18 -12.38 -25.52 -0.29
N VAL A 19 -11.51 -24.67 -0.86
CA VAL A 19 -11.11 -24.77 -2.28
C VAL A 19 -10.39 -26.08 -2.55
N ALA A 20 -9.45 -26.49 -1.69
CA ALA A 20 -8.77 -27.77 -1.82
C ALA A 20 -9.74 -28.96 -1.79
N GLY A 21 -10.78 -28.90 -0.95
CA GLY A 21 -11.82 -29.92 -0.87
C GLY A 21 -12.71 -30.06 -2.12
N LYS A 22 -12.70 -29.08 -3.04
CA LYS A 22 -13.42 -29.18 -4.33
C LYS A 22 -12.68 -30.06 -5.34
N GLY A 23 -11.37 -30.30 -5.15
CA GLY A 23 -10.60 -31.23 -5.97
C GLY A 23 -10.31 -30.78 -7.41
N TYR A 24 -10.47 -29.48 -7.72
CA TYR A 24 -10.11 -28.96 -9.04
C TYR A 24 -8.60 -28.97 -9.23
N SER A 25 -8.16 -29.46 -10.38
CA SER A 25 -6.76 -29.40 -10.78
C SER A 25 -6.37 -27.99 -11.25
N LEU A 26 -5.07 -27.68 -11.19
CA LEU A 26 -4.56 -26.40 -11.68
C LEU A 26 -4.87 -26.22 -13.18
N ASP A 27 -4.66 -27.27 -13.98
CA ASP A 27 -4.89 -27.25 -15.43
C ASP A 27 -6.35 -26.95 -15.78
N GLU A 28 -7.31 -27.50 -15.03
CA GLU A 28 -8.72 -27.16 -15.18
C GLU A 28 -8.99 -25.68 -14.92
N LEU A 29 -8.40 -25.12 -13.86
CA LEU A 29 -8.63 -23.71 -13.50
C LEU A 29 -8.02 -22.74 -14.52
N VAL A 30 -6.83 -23.05 -15.06
CA VAL A 30 -6.11 -22.15 -15.98
C VAL A 30 -6.54 -22.30 -17.44
N SER A 31 -7.08 -23.45 -17.85
CA SER A 31 -7.43 -23.72 -19.25
C SER A 31 -8.88 -24.13 -19.48
N GLY A 32 -9.57 -24.65 -18.46
CA GLY A 32 -10.95 -25.13 -18.57
C GLY A 32 -11.95 -24.02 -18.92
N GLY A 33 -12.86 -24.30 -19.86
CA GLY A 33 -13.85 -23.32 -20.34
C GLY A 33 -14.82 -22.86 -19.26
N ILE A 34 -15.23 -23.76 -18.35
CA ILE A 34 -16.14 -23.46 -17.22
C ILE A 34 -15.55 -22.40 -16.28
N PHE A 35 -14.21 -22.31 -16.21
CA PHE A 35 -13.49 -21.38 -15.34
C PHE A 35 -13.08 -20.07 -16.05
N ALA A 36 -13.58 -19.80 -17.25
CA ALA A 36 -13.28 -18.54 -17.96
C ALA A 36 -13.64 -17.31 -17.11
N GLY A 37 -14.84 -17.29 -16.51
CA GLY A 37 -15.26 -16.21 -15.62
C GLY A 37 -14.40 -16.07 -14.36
N VAL A 38 -13.79 -17.16 -13.88
CA VAL A 38 -12.82 -17.13 -12.76
C VAL A 38 -11.54 -16.42 -13.17
N ARG A 39 -11.01 -16.70 -14.37
CA ARG A 39 -9.79 -16.06 -14.88
C ARG A 39 -10.03 -14.60 -15.23
N GLU A 40 -11.16 -14.28 -15.84
CA GLU A 40 -11.56 -12.90 -16.12
C GLU A 40 -11.66 -12.09 -14.82
N ARG A 41 -12.31 -12.66 -13.81
CA ARG A 41 -12.42 -12.02 -12.50
C ARG A 41 -11.06 -11.85 -11.82
N ALA A 42 -10.18 -12.84 -11.94
CA ALA A 42 -8.81 -12.80 -11.41
C ALA A 42 -7.98 -11.70 -12.11
N CYS A 43 -8.10 -11.58 -13.43
CA CYS A 43 -7.43 -10.53 -14.20
C CYS A 43 -7.95 -9.14 -13.80
N GLU A 44 -9.28 -8.96 -13.74
CA GLU A 44 -9.91 -7.71 -13.35
C GLU A 44 -9.42 -7.21 -11.99
N ARG A 45 -9.44 -8.06 -10.95
CA ARG A 45 -8.98 -7.66 -9.61
C ARG A 45 -7.50 -7.24 -9.61
N VAL A 46 -6.64 -7.90 -10.39
CA VAL A 46 -5.21 -7.55 -10.45
C VAL A 46 -5.02 -6.22 -11.22
N MET A 47 -5.71 -6.03 -12.34
CA MET A 47 -5.67 -4.77 -13.09
C MET A 47 -6.17 -3.59 -12.27
N LEU A 48 -7.27 -3.75 -11.53
CA LEU A 48 -7.81 -2.72 -10.65
C LEU A 48 -6.90 -2.46 -9.44
N ALA A 49 -6.24 -3.48 -8.91
CA ALA A 49 -5.24 -3.29 -7.88
C ALA A 49 -4.05 -2.48 -8.40
N ALA A 50 -3.60 -2.78 -9.63
CA ALA A 50 -2.52 -2.09 -10.33
C ALA A 50 -2.87 -0.65 -10.76
N ARG A 51 -4.15 -0.30 -10.91
CA ARG A 51 -4.62 1.06 -11.22
C ARG A 51 -4.98 1.87 -9.98
N ASP A 52 -5.85 1.34 -9.12
CA ASP A 52 -6.56 2.14 -8.10
C ASP A 52 -6.48 1.57 -6.68
N VAL A 53 -5.77 0.46 -6.46
CA VAL A 53 -5.72 -0.24 -5.15
C VAL A 53 -7.14 -0.68 -4.71
N ARG A 54 -7.87 -1.31 -5.62
CA ARG A 54 -9.19 -1.90 -5.36
C ARG A 54 -9.35 -3.21 -6.11
N THR A 55 -10.27 -4.07 -5.67
CA THR A 55 -10.52 -5.37 -6.31
C THR A 55 -11.75 -5.39 -7.22
N GLY A 56 -12.47 -4.26 -7.36
CA GLY A 56 -13.65 -4.15 -8.21
C GLY A 56 -14.96 -4.60 -7.54
N SER A 57 -16.00 -4.78 -8.35
CA SER A 57 -17.28 -5.28 -7.91
C SER A 57 -17.21 -6.80 -7.67
N ARG A 58 -18.00 -7.28 -6.72
CA ARG A 58 -18.05 -8.72 -6.44
C ARG A 58 -18.84 -9.46 -7.52
N ALA A 59 -18.32 -10.60 -7.94
CA ALA A 59 -18.99 -11.63 -8.71
C ALA A 59 -19.68 -12.63 -7.76
N GLY A 60 -20.22 -13.73 -8.32
CA GLY A 60 -20.76 -14.83 -7.53
C GLY A 60 -19.71 -15.48 -6.61
N ASP A 61 -20.15 -16.05 -5.49
CA ASP A 61 -19.25 -16.49 -4.41
C ASP A 61 -18.20 -17.50 -4.85
N ASP A 62 -18.57 -18.48 -5.69
CA ASP A 62 -17.63 -19.47 -6.23
C ASP A 62 -16.59 -18.82 -7.14
N ILE A 63 -17.01 -17.84 -7.95
CA ILE A 63 -16.10 -17.10 -8.85
C ILE A 63 -15.14 -16.25 -8.02
N GLU A 64 -15.63 -15.51 -7.02
CA GLU A 64 -14.80 -14.70 -6.12
C GLU A 64 -13.76 -15.54 -5.38
N LEU A 65 -14.18 -16.71 -4.90
CA LEU A 65 -13.33 -17.61 -4.13
C LEU A 65 -12.25 -18.24 -4.99
N LEU A 66 -12.59 -18.74 -6.18
CA LEU A 66 -11.64 -19.38 -7.10
C LEU A 66 -10.75 -18.37 -7.84
N SER A 67 -11.17 -17.13 -8.01
CA SER A 67 -10.36 -16.11 -8.69
C SER A 67 -9.21 -15.60 -7.83
N TYR A 68 -9.25 -15.80 -6.52
CA TYR A 68 -8.15 -15.46 -5.61
C TYR A 68 -6.86 -16.25 -5.87
N PRO A 69 -6.85 -17.60 -5.88
CA PRO A 69 -5.65 -18.36 -6.21
C PRO A 69 -5.15 -18.06 -7.63
N ILE A 70 -6.05 -17.84 -8.60
CA ILE A 70 -5.65 -17.48 -9.98
C ILE A 70 -5.01 -16.09 -10.04
N ALA A 71 -5.51 -15.11 -9.28
CA ALA A 71 -4.87 -13.79 -9.20
C ALA A 71 -3.47 -13.86 -8.57
N ARG A 72 -3.29 -14.69 -7.54
CA ARG A 72 -1.95 -14.94 -6.96
C ARG A 72 -1.00 -15.57 -7.98
N ILE A 73 -1.49 -16.48 -8.82
CA ILE A 73 -0.72 -17.06 -9.93
C ILE A 73 -0.33 -15.96 -10.93
N LEU A 74 -1.28 -15.13 -11.39
CA LEU A 74 -1.02 -14.03 -12.32
C LEU A 74 0.04 -13.07 -11.79
N VAL A 75 -0.09 -12.62 -10.54
CA VAL A 75 0.88 -11.74 -9.88
C VAL A 75 2.26 -12.39 -9.77
N SER A 76 2.30 -13.71 -9.50
CA SER A 76 3.56 -14.46 -9.37
C SER A 76 4.25 -14.71 -10.71
N CYS A 77 3.48 -14.96 -11.79
CA CYS A 77 4.03 -15.09 -13.14
C CYS A 77 4.65 -13.76 -13.62
N ILE A 78 4.04 -12.60 -13.28
CA ILE A 78 4.57 -11.27 -13.64
C ILE A 78 5.79 -10.90 -12.79
N ASN A 79 5.78 -11.28 -11.50
CA ASN A 79 6.88 -11.09 -10.56
C ASN A 79 7.38 -9.62 -10.45
N ASP A 80 6.45 -8.67 -10.45
CA ASP A 80 6.76 -7.24 -10.26
C ASP A 80 6.48 -6.80 -8.82
N ARG A 81 7.49 -6.27 -8.12
CA ARG A 81 7.40 -5.88 -6.70
C ARG A 81 6.35 -4.78 -6.46
N TYR A 82 6.21 -3.83 -7.38
CA TYR A 82 5.22 -2.75 -7.26
C TYR A 82 3.80 -3.33 -7.40
N LEU A 83 3.59 -4.23 -8.36
CA LEU A 83 2.33 -4.94 -8.54
C LEU A 83 1.95 -5.77 -7.30
N THR A 84 2.89 -6.55 -6.76
CA THR A 84 2.67 -7.36 -5.56
C THR A 84 2.20 -6.53 -4.37
N GLY A 85 2.88 -5.40 -4.11
CA GLY A 85 2.48 -4.49 -3.03
C GLY A 85 1.10 -3.86 -3.24
N ARG A 86 0.79 -3.47 -4.48
CA ARG A 86 -0.52 -2.92 -4.88
C ARG A 86 -1.64 -3.95 -4.73
N TYR A 87 -1.40 -5.18 -5.16
CA TYR A 87 -2.33 -6.30 -5.05
C TYR A 87 -2.64 -6.64 -3.59
N ALA A 88 -1.61 -6.82 -2.77
CA ALA A 88 -1.78 -7.13 -1.35
C ALA A 88 -2.57 -6.04 -0.60
N LEU A 89 -2.30 -4.76 -0.90
CA LEU A 89 -3.02 -3.64 -0.29
C LEU A 89 -4.48 -3.57 -0.75
N ALA A 90 -4.76 -3.83 -2.04
CA ALA A 90 -6.12 -3.84 -2.56
C ALA A 90 -6.97 -4.93 -1.89
N GLU A 91 -6.45 -6.16 -1.81
CA GLU A 91 -7.14 -7.28 -1.15
C GLU A 91 -7.38 -7.01 0.34
N ALA A 92 -6.37 -6.48 1.04
CA ALA A 92 -6.50 -6.12 2.46
C ALA A 92 -7.56 -5.04 2.71
N LYS A 93 -7.56 -3.97 1.91
CA LYS A 93 -8.58 -2.90 2.01
C LYS A 93 -9.98 -3.39 1.70
N THR A 94 -10.13 -4.27 0.71
CA THR A 94 -11.42 -4.89 0.40
C THR A 94 -11.90 -5.74 1.58
N ALA A 95 -11.02 -6.54 2.18
CA ALA A 95 -11.35 -7.32 3.35
C ALA A 95 -11.72 -6.45 4.56
N SER A 96 -10.97 -5.38 4.83
CA SER A 96 -11.23 -4.46 5.95
C SER A 96 -12.63 -3.87 5.92
N LYS A 97 -13.12 -3.48 4.73
CA LYS A 97 -14.49 -2.96 4.58
C LYS A 97 -15.55 -3.95 5.03
N SER A 98 -15.35 -5.24 4.75
CA SER A 98 -16.24 -6.29 5.26
C SER A 98 -16.07 -6.44 6.77
N LEU A 99 -14.82 -6.55 7.26
CA LEU A 99 -14.47 -6.72 8.68
C LEU A 99 -15.07 -5.64 9.59
N GLU A 100 -15.13 -4.38 9.15
CA GLU A 100 -15.68 -3.27 9.94
C GLU A 100 -17.15 -3.47 10.35
N SER A 101 -17.90 -4.26 9.57
CA SER A 101 -19.33 -4.57 9.81
C SER A 101 -19.56 -5.99 10.36
N GLU A 102 -18.49 -6.72 10.64
CA GLU A 102 -18.57 -8.10 11.07
C GLU A 102 -19.00 -8.27 12.52
N LYS A 103 -19.61 -9.43 12.79
CA LYS A 103 -19.88 -9.85 14.16
C LYS A 103 -18.56 -10.14 14.89
N PRO A 104 -18.47 -9.87 16.20
CA PRO A 104 -17.22 -10.06 16.93
C PRO A 104 -16.65 -11.47 16.88
N GLU A 105 -17.50 -12.50 16.82
CA GLU A 105 -17.08 -13.89 16.75
C GLU A 105 -16.29 -14.18 15.46
N VAL A 106 -16.72 -13.58 14.34
CA VAL A 106 -16.05 -13.71 13.04
C VAL A 106 -14.70 -13.01 13.07
N LEU A 107 -14.64 -11.80 13.64
CA LEU A 107 -13.39 -11.04 13.79
C LEU A 107 -12.37 -11.79 14.63
N ILE A 108 -12.80 -12.45 15.71
CA ILE A 108 -11.93 -13.30 16.53
C ILE A 108 -11.45 -14.52 15.75
N GLU A 109 -12.34 -15.19 15.00
CA GLU A 109 -12.00 -16.37 14.20
C GLU A 109 -10.96 -16.03 13.11
N ILE A 110 -11.14 -14.91 12.42
CA ILE A 110 -10.19 -14.40 11.42
C ILE A 110 -8.89 -13.95 12.08
N GLY A 111 -8.96 -13.24 13.21
CA GLY A 111 -7.78 -12.86 14.00
C GLY A 111 -6.94 -14.07 14.37
N LYS A 112 -7.58 -15.14 14.85
CA LYS A 112 -6.92 -16.41 15.18
C LYS A 112 -6.24 -17.05 13.96
N ASP A 113 -6.88 -17.08 12.79
CA ASP A 113 -6.27 -17.56 11.53
C ASP A 113 -5.04 -16.73 11.10
N LEU A 114 -5.00 -15.48 11.54
CA LEU A 114 -3.92 -14.53 11.31
C LEU A 114 -2.89 -14.49 12.46
N ASN A 115 -2.98 -15.42 13.42
CA ASN A 115 -2.15 -15.50 14.62
C ASN A 115 -2.21 -14.24 15.50
N ILE A 116 -3.40 -13.65 15.62
CA ILE A 116 -3.73 -12.54 16.52
C ILE A 116 -4.73 -13.02 17.55
N GLU A 117 -4.31 -13.09 18.81
CA GLU A 117 -5.21 -13.45 19.90
C GLU A 117 -6.01 -12.23 20.37
N ALA A 118 -7.31 -12.26 20.08
CA ALA A 118 -8.26 -11.24 20.47
C ALA A 118 -9.43 -11.83 21.26
N SER A 119 -10.02 -11.05 22.15
CA SER A 119 -11.26 -11.39 22.87
C SER A 119 -12.10 -10.14 23.09
N VAL A 120 -13.40 -10.31 23.35
CA VAL A 120 -14.29 -9.19 23.68
C VAL A 120 -14.31 -8.98 25.19
N TYR A 121 -14.15 -7.74 25.62
CA TYR A 121 -14.30 -7.29 27.00
C TYR A 121 -15.11 -5.99 27.02
N SER A 122 -16.23 -5.98 27.76
CA SER A 122 -17.12 -4.80 27.88
C SER A 122 -17.57 -4.21 26.53
N GLY A 123 -17.82 -5.05 25.54
CA GLY A 123 -18.29 -4.64 24.20
C GLY A 123 -17.18 -4.20 23.23
N ASN A 124 -15.92 -4.12 23.68
CA ASN A 124 -14.77 -3.81 22.83
C ASN A 124 -13.81 -4.99 22.72
N PHE A 125 -12.95 -4.97 21.72
CA PHE A 125 -11.87 -5.93 21.60
C PHE A 125 -10.72 -5.61 22.55
N ARG A 126 -10.06 -6.65 23.01
CA ARG A 126 -8.74 -6.60 23.63
C ARG A 126 -7.79 -7.56 22.93
N VAL A 127 -6.54 -7.14 22.74
CA VAL A 127 -5.49 -7.91 22.04
C VAL A 127 -4.26 -7.97 22.92
N HIS A 128 -3.58 -9.12 22.97
CA HIS A 128 -2.35 -9.23 23.77
C HIS A 128 -1.29 -8.26 23.23
N PHE A 129 -0.57 -7.56 24.12
CA PHE A 129 0.32 -6.47 23.72
C PHE A 129 1.44 -6.93 22.75
N ALA A 130 1.88 -8.18 22.85
CA ALA A 130 2.90 -8.73 21.96
C ALA A 130 2.38 -8.86 20.51
N ASP A 131 1.15 -9.35 20.34
CA ASP A 131 0.51 -9.46 19.02
C ASP A 131 0.17 -8.09 18.46
N TYR A 132 -0.24 -7.17 19.33
CA TYR A 132 -0.43 -5.76 18.99
C TYR A 132 0.87 -5.18 18.42
N ILE A 133 1.98 -5.17 19.17
CA ILE A 133 3.25 -4.59 18.69
C ILE A 133 3.75 -5.25 17.39
N ARG A 134 3.63 -6.58 17.28
CA ARG A 134 3.99 -7.32 16.06
C ARG A 134 3.12 -6.92 14.86
N SER A 135 1.87 -6.56 15.12
CA SER A 135 0.94 -6.07 14.10
C SER A 135 1.21 -4.64 13.66
N PHE A 136 1.66 -3.79 14.59
CA PHE A 136 1.83 -2.35 14.39
C PHE A 136 3.27 -1.90 14.15
N SER A 137 4.21 -2.82 13.91
CA SER A 137 5.64 -2.45 13.74
C SER A 137 5.87 -1.41 12.64
N ASN A 138 4.98 -1.36 11.64
CA ASN A 138 5.06 -0.45 10.49
C ASN A 138 3.93 0.61 10.43
N ILE A 139 2.93 0.54 11.31
CA ILE A 139 1.83 1.54 11.36
C ILE A 139 2.28 2.73 12.19
N ARG A 140 2.30 3.93 11.58
CA ARG A 140 2.73 5.17 12.23
C ARG A 140 1.59 6.08 12.67
N GLU A 141 0.35 5.66 12.43
CA GLU A 141 -0.86 6.31 12.94
C GLU A 141 -0.72 6.45 14.45
N THR A 142 -0.69 7.69 14.94
CA THR A 142 -0.40 7.97 16.35
C THR A 142 -1.37 7.29 17.28
N GLU A 143 -2.62 7.14 16.84
CA GLU A 143 -3.67 6.44 17.58
C GLU A 143 -3.44 4.93 17.74
N PHE A 144 -2.46 4.34 17.07
CA PHE A 144 -2.08 2.92 17.21
C PHE A 144 -0.72 2.73 17.89
N LYS A 145 -0.04 3.82 18.28
CA LYS A 145 1.17 3.69 19.10
C LYS A 145 0.79 3.12 20.46
N LEU A 146 1.53 2.12 20.94
CA LEU A 146 1.28 1.48 22.24
C LEU A 146 1.22 2.48 23.40
N VAL A 147 2.06 3.52 23.37
CA VAL A 147 2.07 4.60 24.37
C VAL A 147 0.75 5.38 24.45
N ASN A 148 -0.06 5.33 23.40
CA ASN A 148 -1.37 5.97 23.31
C ASN A 148 -2.52 4.96 23.53
N GLN A 149 -2.21 3.72 23.94
CA GLN A 149 -3.19 2.68 24.21
C GLN A 149 -3.40 2.46 25.70
N ARG A 150 -4.60 1.97 26.03
CA ARG A 150 -4.90 1.49 27.38
C ARG A 150 -4.40 0.05 27.55
N LEU A 151 -3.27 -0.12 28.23
CA LEU A 151 -2.67 -1.43 28.53
C LEU A 151 -3.07 -1.87 29.94
N ILE A 152 -3.79 -3.00 30.08
CA ILE A 152 -4.17 -3.57 31.39
C ILE A 152 -3.93 -5.08 31.35
N ASN A 153 -3.19 -5.60 32.32
CA ASN A 153 -2.89 -7.04 32.47
C ASN A 153 -2.30 -7.69 31.20
N GLY A 154 -1.46 -6.96 30.46
CA GLY A 154 -0.84 -7.47 29.22
C GLY A 154 -1.70 -7.37 27.96
N TYR A 155 -2.86 -6.72 28.02
CA TYR A 155 -3.73 -6.54 26.85
C TYR A 155 -3.93 -5.07 26.55
N VAL A 156 -3.92 -4.73 25.27
CA VAL A 156 -4.43 -3.46 24.76
C VAL A 156 -5.96 -3.57 24.75
N HIS A 157 -6.62 -2.73 25.55
CA HIS A 157 -8.09 -2.72 25.74
C HIS A 157 -8.79 -1.67 24.88
N ASP A 158 -10.11 -1.70 24.96
CA ASP A 158 -11.02 -0.68 24.44
C ASP A 158 -10.82 -0.42 22.94
N LEU A 159 -10.52 -1.47 22.17
CA LEU A 159 -10.43 -1.41 20.71
C LEU A 159 -11.83 -1.59 20.11
N PRO A 160 -12.41 -0.57 19.47
CA PRO A 160 -13.64 -0.73 18.71
C PRO A 160 -13.44 -1.68 17.52
N ALA A 161 -14.53 -2.22 16.99
CA ALA A 161 -14.50 -3.13 15.84
C ALA A 161 -13.73 -2.54 14.65
N GLN A 162 -13.89 -1.25 14.38
CA GLN A 162 -13.20 -0.55 13.29
C GLN A 162 -11.68 -0.51 13.50
N ARG A 163 -11.22 -0.28 14.74
CA ARG A 163 -9.78 -0.31 15.06
C ARG A 163 -9.21 -1.71 14.98
N PHE A 164 -9.98 -2.72 15.39
CA PHE A 164 -9.55 -4.11 15.25
C PHE A 164 -9.53 -4.55 13.79
N ALA A 165 -10.51 -4.16 12.97
CA ALA A 165 -10.51 -4.39 11.52
C ALA A 165 -9.28 -3.74 10.85
N ARG A 166 -8.95 -2.50 11.23
CA ARG A 166 -7.74 -1.81 10.76
C ARG A 166 -6.45 -2.53 11.15
N LEU A 167 -6.39 -3.13 12.34
CA LEU A 167 -5.28 -4.00 12.76
C LEU A 167 -5.18 -5.21 11.83
N LEU A 168 -6.28 -5.90 11.60
CA LEU A 168 -6.34 -7.09 10.75
C LEU A 168 -5.98 -6.75 9.29
N GLU A 169 -6.38 -5.60 8.75
CA GLU A 169 -6.02 -5.14 7.40
C GLU A 169 -4.51 -5.23 7.19
N GLU A 170 -3.71 -4.72 8.13
CA GLU A 170 -2.25 -4.70 8.00
C GLU A 170 -1.63 -6.10 8.14
N VAL A 171 -2.22 -6.96 8.96
CA VAL A 171 -1.79 -8.37 9.07
C VAL A 171 -2.12 -9.12 7.78
N ILE A 172 -3.31 -8.91 7.21
CA ILE A 172 -3.75 -9.50 5.94
C ILE A 172 -2.84 -9.04 4.80
N ARG A 173 -2.58 -7.74 4.69
CA ARG A 173 -1.71 -7.17 3.67
C ARG A 173 -0.33 -7.82 3.66
N ARG A 174 0.31 -7.92 4.84
CA ARG A 174 1.62 -8.58 4.98
C ARG A 174 1.55 -10.06 4.66
N LYS A 175 0.56 -10.78 5.21
CA LYS A 175 0.34 -12.20 4.89
C LYS A 175 0.25 -12.46 3.39
N ILE A 176 -0.47 -11.61 2.64
CA ILE A 176 -0.59 -11.73 1.18
C ILE A 176 0.75 -11.41 0.51
N ALA A 177 1.38 -10.28 0.84
CA ALA A 177 2.62 -9.84 0.22
C ALA A 177 3.79 -10.82 0.45
N ASP A 178 3.95 -11.30 1.69
CA ASP A 178 5.01 -12.25 2.08
C ASP A 178 4.81 -13.64 1.49
N SER A 179 3.58 -13.96 1.07
CA SER A 179 3.22 -15.22 0.41
C SER A 179 3.37 -15.19 -1.11
N LEU A 180 3.94 -14.11 -1.67
CA LEU A 180 4.14 -13.89 -3.10
C LEU A 180 5.62 -13.54 -3.39
N PRO A 181 6.18 -14.02 -4.52
CA PRO A 181 5.54 -14.89 -5.51
C PRO A 181 5.38 -16.34 -5.00
N VAL A 182 4.36 -17.04 -5.49
CA VAL A 182 4.26 -18.50 -5.33
C VAL A 182 4.99 -19.20 -6.47
N GLU A 183 5.43 -20.43 -6.25
CA GLU A 183 5.97 -21.27 -7.33
C GLU A 183 4.84 -21.67 -8.28
N VAL A 184 4.98 -21.33 -9.56
CA VAL A 184 4.00 -21.60 -10.60
C VAL A 184 4.64 -22.44 -11.72
N PRO A 185 4.03 -23.56 -12.13
CA PRO A 185 4.44 -24.29 -13.32
C PRO A 185 4.41 -23.44 -14.59
N LYS A 186 5.40 -23.59 -15.48
CA LYS A 186 5.51 -22.79 -16.71
C LYS A 186 4.27 -22.87 -17.60
N ASN A 187 3.70 -24.06 -17.75
CA ASN A 187 2.47 -24.29 -18.53
C ASN A 187 1.29 -23.48 -18.00
N ALA A 188 1.20 -23.26 -16.68
CA ALA A 188 0.14 -22.43 -16.10
C ALA A 188 0.31 -20.95 -16.45
N CYS A 189 1.54 -20.41 -16.43
CA CYS A 189 1.80 -19.05 -16.90
C CYS A 189 1.54 -18.91 -18.41
N GLU A 190 1.89 -19.91 -19.22
CA GLU A 190 1.62 -19.94 -20.66
C GLU A 190 0.11 -19.92 -20.95
N SER A 191 -0.68 -20.75 -20.27
CA SER A 191 -2.14 -20.78 -20.36
C SER A 191 -2.81 -19.45 -19.99
N LEU A 192 -2.19 -18.68 -19.10
CA LEU A 192 -2.66 -17.37 -18.65
C LEU A 192 -2.04 -16.19 -19.43
N GLY A 193 -1.27 -16.47 -20.49
CA GLY A 193 -0.43 -15.47 -21.16
C GLY A 193 -1.16 -14.24 -21.68
N GLN A 194 -2.42 -14.35 -22.12
CA GLN A 194 -3.20 -13.18 -22.53
C GLN A 194 -3.51 -12.26 -21.34
N TYR A 195 -4.00 -12.82 -20.23
CA TYR A 195 -4.29 -12.05 -19.02
C TYR A 195 -3.04 -11.40 -18.45
N ILE A 196 -1.89 -12.08 -18.52
CA ILE A 196 -0.59 -11.53 -18.12
C ILE A 196 -0.26 -10.29 -18.95
N ARG A 197 -0.37 -10.37 -20.29
CA ARG A 197 -0.12 -9.22 -21.18
C ARG A 197 -1.06 -8.05 -20.90
N ASP A 198 -2.33 -8.32 -20.63
CA ASP A 198 -3.31 -7.27 -20.31
C ASP A 198 -2.92 -6.55 -19.01
N ILE A 199 -2.51 -7.29 -17.97
CA ILE A 199 -2.04 -6.72 -16.70
C ILE A 199 -0.73 -5.93 -16.90
N GLU A 200 0.22 -6.46 -17.68
CA GLU A 200 1.48 -5.78 -17.98
C GLU A 200 1.26 -4.47 -18.74
N ALA A 201 0.31 -4.42 -19.67
CA ALA A 201 -0.09 -3.20 -20.36
C ALA A 201 -0.59 -2.14 -19.37
N VAL A 202 -1.52 -2.53 -18.47
CA VAL A 202 -2.01 -1.66 -17.40
C VAL A 202 -0.90 -1.18 -16.47
N LEU A 203 0.02 -2.07 -16.10
CA LEU A 203 1.15 -1.75 -15.24
C LEU A 203 2.11 -0.77 -15.93
N SER A 204 2.37 -0.95 -17.22
CA SER A 204 3.19 -0.07 -18.05
C SER A 204 2.56 1.32 -18.19
N GLU A 205 1.26 1.40 -18.46
CA GLU A 205 0.51 2.67 -18.48
C GLU A 205 0.67 3.41 -17.15
N ARG A 206 0.51 2.70 -16.03
CA ARG A 206 0.65 3.30 -14.69
C ARG A 206 2.07 3.79 -14.43
N LYS A 207 3.10 3.00 -14.76
CA LYS A 207 4.50 3.41 -14.60
C LYS A 207 4.86 4.59 -15.51
N THR A 208 4.28 4.65 -16.70
CA THR A 208 4.45 5.78 -17.63
C THR A 208 3.79 7.05 -17.06
N ALA A 209 2.57 6.95 -16.53
CA ALA A 209 1.91 8.07 -15.86
C ALA A 209 2.72 8.59 -14.67
N ILE A 210 3.30 7.66 -13.87
CA ILE A 210 4.22 8.01 -12.78
C ILE A 210 5.46 8.77 -13.31
N ASP A 211 6.04 8.35 -14.44
CA ASP A 211 7.17 9.07 -15.06
C ASP A 211 6.75 10.45 -15.60
N ILE A 212 5.54 10.57 -16.16
CA ILE A 212 4.97 11.85 -16.61
C ILE A 212 4.78 12.80 -15.41
N ASP A 213 4.18 12.35 -14.31
CA ASP A 213 4.03 13.15 -13.08
C ASP A 213 5.39 13.67 -12.57
N ILE A 214 6.45 12.87 -12.70
CA ILE A 214 7.81 13.28 -12.35
C ILE A 214 8.33 14.36 -13.30
N ARG A 215 8.00 14.29 -14.60
CA ARG A 215 8.44 15.22 -15.65
C ARG A 215 7.63 16.52 -15.73
N GLU A 216 6.32 16.49 -15.45
CA GLU A 216 5.45 17.69 -15.47
C GLU A 216 5.94 18.73 -14.46
N VAL A 217 6.50 18.25 -13.36
CA VAL A 217 7.21 19.08 -12.42
C VAL A 217 8.55 19.53 -13.04
N LYS A 218 8.70 20.83 -13.28
CA LYS A 218 9.94 21.39 -13.87
C LYS A 218 11.09 21.32 -12.85
N ASN A 219 11.88 20.25 -12.91
CA ASN A 219 13.06 20.05 -12.05
C ASN A 219 14.01 21.26 -12.07
N ASP A 220 14.17 21.93 -13.22
CA ASP A 220 15.01 23.13 -13.37
C ASP A 220 14.52 24.34 -12.56
N CYS A 221 13.27 24.31 -12.11
CA CYS A 221 12.68 25.32 -11.25
C CYS A 221 12.84 25.01 -9.76
N PHE A 222 13.42 23.87 -9.39
CA PHE A 222 13.61 23.50 -7.99
C PHE A 222 14.61 24.40 -7.27
N PRO A 223 14.36 24.72 -5.99
CA PRO A 223 15.34 25.40 -5.18
C PRO A 223 16.55 24.49 -4.91
N PRO A 224 17.76 25.06 -4.74
CA PRO A 224 19.00 24.28 -4.57
C PRO A 224 18.95 23.25 -3.43
N CYS A 225 18.26 23.57 -2.32
CA CYS A 225 18.09 22.66 -1.20
C CYS A 225 17.28 21.39 -1.54
N ILE A 226 16.27 21.51 -2.42
CA ILE A 226 15.45 20.38 -2.87
C ILE A 226 16.23 19.55 -3.88
N ILE A 227 16.96 20.20 -4.81
CA ILE A 227 17.85 19.51 -5.76
C ILE A 227 18.87 18.65 -4.99
N HIS A 228 19.49 19.22 -3.96
CA HIS A 228 20.42 18.49 -3.10
C HIS A 228 19.77 17.28 -2.44
N ALA A 229 18.59 17.44 -1.83
CA ALA A 229 17.87 16.34 -1.18
C ALA A 229 17.52 15.21 -2.16
N LEU A 230 17.06 15.54 -3.37
CA LEU A 230 16.76 14.58 -4.42
C LEU A 230 18.02 13.88 -4.94
N GLY A 231 19.13 14.61 -5.11
CA GLY A 231 20.42 14.04 -5.47
C GLY A 231 20.91 13.03 -4.44
N SER A 232 20.78 13.34 -3.14
CA SER A 232 21.07 12.38 -2.07
C SER A 232 20.20 11.12 -2.16
N LEU A 233 18.89 11.24 -2.42
CA LEU A 233 18.01 10.08 -2.59
C LEU A 233 18.40 9.21 -3.78
N GLN A 234 18.77 9.82 -4.91
CA GLN A 234 19.20 9.10 -6.12
C GLN A 234 20.54 8.37 -5.92
N GLN A 235 21.43 8.91 -5.10
CA GLN A 235 22.69 8.27 -4.71
C GLN A 235 22.51 7.20 -3.62
N GLY A 236 21.27 6.96 -3.17
CA GLY A 236 20.99 6.02 -2.10
C GLY A 236 21.39 6.50 -0.70
N ILE A 237 21.64 7.81 -0.54
CA ILE A 237 21.98 8.41 0.75
C ILE A 237 20.70 8.64 1.55
N ASN A 238 20.69 8.14 2.78
CA ASN A 238 19.53 8.23 3.64
C ASN A 238 19.36 9.66 4.20
N LEU A 239 18.26 10.33 3.86
CA LEU A 239 17.98 11.69 4.31
C LEU A 239 17.59 11.75 5.81
N PRO A 240 17.98 12.81 6.54
CA PRO A 240 17.40 13.12 7.85
C PRO A 240 15.87 13.24 7.80
N HIS A 241 15.18 12.99 8.92
CA HIS A 241 13.71 13.05 8.97
C HIS A 241 13.16 14.43 8.53
N SER A 242 13.78 15.51 9.00
CA SER A 242 13.43 16.88 8.61
C SER A 242 13.58 17.12 7.09
N ALA A 243 14.65 16.59 6.49
CA ALA A 243 14.90 16.70 5.04
C ALA A 243 13.90 15.88 4.22
N ARG A 244 13.59 14.64 4.65
CA ARG A 244 12.55 13.81 4.03
C ARG A 244 11.20 14.51 4.07
N PHE A 245 10.81 15.06 5.21
CA PHE A 245 9.57 15.82 5.33
C PHE A 245 9.56 17.01 4.38
N ALA A 246 10.64 17.80 4.34
CA ALA A 246 10.74 18.99 3.51
C ALA A 246 10.64 18.69 2.00
N VAL A 247 11.34 17.66 1.50
CA VAL A 247 11.28 17.28 0.09
C VAL A 247 9.91 16.69 -0.28
N THR A 248 9.37 15.80 0.55
CA THR A 248 8.05 15.20 0.30
C THR A 248 6.94 16.24 0.26
N SER A 249 6.85 17.09 1.29
CA SER A 249 5.83 18.16 1.35
C SER A 249 5.98 19.15 0.20
N PHE A 250 7.20 19.52 -0.19
CA PHE A 250 7.44 20.37 -1.36
C PHE A 250 6.90 19.73 -2.65
N LEU A 251 7.24 18.46 -2.92
CA LEU A 251 6.80 17.74 -4.11
C LEU A 251 5.27 17.58 -4.16
N VAL A 252 4.65 17.25 -3.02
CA VAL A 252 3.18 17.22 -2.88
C VAL A 252 2.58 18.60 -3.22
N ASN A 253 3.12 19.68 -2.64
CA ASN A 253 2.56 21.02 -2.82
C ASN A 253 2.69 21.59 -4.24
N ILE A 254 3.60 21.07 -5.06
CA ILE A 254 3.74 21.45 -6.48
C ILE A 254 2.98 20.51 -7.43
N GLY A 255 2.22 19.55 -6.89
CA GLY A 255 1.31 18.70 -7.65
C GLY A 255 1.87 17.32 -8.01
N MET A 256 3.03 16.91 -7.49
CA MET A 256 3.55 15.57 -7.77
C MET A 256 2.71 14.51 -7.05
N GLY A 257 2.29 13.48 -7.79
CA GLY A 257 1.50 12.37 -7.26
C GLY A 257 2.25 11.53 -6.23
N VAL A 258 1.52 10.88 -5.31
CA VAL A 258 2.09 10.02 -4.26
C VAL A 258 2.98 8.92 -4.86
N ASP A 259 2.53 8.26 -5.94
CA ASP A 259 3.29 7.17 -6.56
C ASP A 259 4.58 7.67 -7.24
N ALA A 260 4.56 8.87 -7.84
CA ALA A 260 5.75 9.54 -8.38
C ALA A 260 6.76 9.87 -7.29
N ILE A 261 6.30 10.43 -6.17
CA ILE A 261 7.15 10.69 -5.01
C ILE A 261 7.74 9.38 -4.49
N MET A 262 6.92 8.33 -4.36
CA MET A 262 7.36 7.00 -3.93
C MET A 262 8.46 6.41 -4.84
N ALA A 263 8.32 6.57 -6.15
CA ALA A 263 9.34 6.13 -7.11
C ALA A 263 10.69 6.84 -6.93
N LEU A 264 10.70 8.12 -6.52
CA LEU A 264 11.92 8.87 -6.21
C LEU A 264 12.64 8.34 -4.96
N PHE A 265 11.90 7.93 -3.94
CA PHE A 265 12.47 7.33 -2.72
C PHE A 265 12.94 5.88 -2.92
N GLY A 266 12.36 5.16 -3.90
CA GLY A 266 12.60 3.74 -4.15
C GLY A 266 14.02 3.34 -4.55
N ARG A 267 14.91 4.30 -4.77
CA ARG A 267 16.32 4.07 -5.13
C ARG A 267 17.26 3.99 -3.91
N SER A 268 16.75 4.19 -2.69
CA SER A 268 17.56 4.09 -1.46
C SER A 268 17.73 2.63 -1.00
N PRO A 269 18.93 2.17 -0.60
CA PRO A 269 19.19 0.80 -0.13
C PRO A 269 18.34 0.38 1.07
N ASP A 270 18.06 1.31 1.99
CA ASP A 270 17.22 1.08 3.20
C ASP A 270 15.75 1.46 2.98
N PHE A 271 15.30 1.49 1.72
CA PHE A 271 13.96 1.96 1.39
C PHE A 271 12.89 0.96 1.85
N ASP A 272 12.21 1.35 2.93
CA ASP A 272 10.97 0.74 3.36
C ASP A 272 9.79 1.39 2.61
N TYR A 273 9.30 0.67 1.59
CA TYR A 273 8.19 1.12 0.74
C TYR A 273 6.93 1.43 1.56
N GLU A 274 6.64 0.62 2.58
CA GLU A 274 5.43 0.76 3.40
C GLU A 274 5.51 2.02 4.26
N LYS A 275 6.62 2.17 4.99
CA LYS A 275 6.86 3.34 5.85
C LYS A 275 6.91 4.62 5.06
N THR A 276 7.45 4.59 3.85
CA THR A 276 7.57 5.78 3.02
C THR A 276 6.22 6.15 2.42
N ARG A 277 5.43 5.17 1.94
CA ARG A 277 4.10 5.41 1.37
C ARG A 277 3.16 6.08 2.34
N TYR A 278 3.07 5.53 3.56
CA TYR A 278 2.23 6.11 4.60
C TYR A 278 2.62 7.56 4.92
N GLN A 279 3.93 7.86 5.04
CA GLN A 279 4.38 9.22 5.28
C GLN A 279 4.01 10.17 4.14
N VAL A 280 4.17 9.74 2.89
CA VAL A 280 3.83 10.55 1.72
C VAL A 280 2.31 10.78 1.65
N GLU A 281 1.49 9.73 1.85
CA GLU A 281 0.02 9.84 1.86
C GLU A 281 -0.48 10.76 2.99
N HIS A 282 0.10 10.65 4.18
CA HIS A 282 -0.23 11.51 5.32
C HIS A 282 0.11 12.98 5.03
N ILE A 283 1.30 13.25 4.49
CA ILE A 283 1.72 14.60 4.06
C ILE A 283 0.80 15.13 2.96
N ALA A 284 0.34 14.26 2.06
CA ALA A 284 -0.59 14.56 0.97
C ALA A 284 -2.05 14.75 1.42
N GLY A 285 -2.35 14.63 2.71
CA GLY A 285 -3.67 14.93 3.25
C GLY A 285 -4.62 13.74 3.40
N ALA A 286 -4.11 12.50 3.37
CA ALA A 286 -4.93 11.32 3.67
C ALA A 286 -5.60 11.38 5.07
N SER A 287 -5.02 12.14 6.01
CA SER A 287 -5.59 12.39 7.34
C SER A 287 -6.39 13.70 7.45
N GLY A 288 -6.80 14.30 6.33
CA GLY A 288 -7.59 15.54 6.28
C GLY A 288 -6.79 16.85 6.32
N THR A 289 -5.46 16.82 6.49
CA THR A 289 -4.60 18.03 6.42
C THR A 289 -3.45 17.83 5.44
N VAL A 290 -3.43 18.62 4.37
CA VAL A 290 -2.28 18.67 3.45
C VAL A 290 -1.18 19.51 4.09
N TYR A 291 -0.02 18.89 4.35
CA TYR A 291 1.09 19.59 4.97
C TYR A 291 1.79 20.49 3.95
N THR A 292 2.15 21.69 4.39
CA THR A 292 2.93 22.64 3.59
C THR A 292 4.42 22.45 3.87
N SER A 293 5.24 22.58 2.82
CA SER A 293 6.69 22.55 2.93
C SER A 293 7.22 23.59 3.93
N PRO A 294 8.30 23.30 4.69
CA PRO A 294 8.86 24.27 5.62
C PRO A 294 9.34 25.56 4.93
N SER A 295 9.25 26.69 5.63
CA SER A 295 9.79 27.97 5.17
C SER A 295 11.32 27.94 5.02
N CYS A 296 11.90 28.90 4.32
CA CYS A 296 13.36 29.00 4.19
C CYS A 296 14.06 29.18 5.55
N SER A 297 13.44 29.89 6.49
CA SER A 297 13.98 30.03 7.86
C SER A 297 13.99 28.68 8.58
N THR A 298 12.89 27.91 8.52
CA THR A 298 12.80 26.58 9.12
C THR A 298 13.77 25.60 8.46
N MET A 299 13.93 25.66 7.13
CA MET A 299 14.93 24.87 6.40
C MET A 299 16.35 25.16 6.86
N LEU A 300 16.67 26.43 7.16
CA LEU A 300 17.97 26.82 7.69
C LEU A 300 18.19 26.27 9.10
N THR A 301 17.20 26.41 9.99
CA THR A 301 17.26 25.90 11.37
C THR A 301 17.53 24.39 11.43
N TYR A 302 16.90 23.61 10.55
CA TYR A 302 17.09 22.16 10.51
C TYR A 302 18.29 21.70 9.66
N GLY A 303 19.10 22.62 9.13
CA GLY A 303 20.28 22.30 8.31
C GLY A 303 19.94 21.79 6.91
N ASN A 304 18.70 21.93 6.45
CA ASN A 304 18.25 21.48 5.13
C ASN A 304 18.49 22.53 4.03
N CYS A 305 18.78 23.78 4.39
CA CYS A 305 19.02 24.86 3.43
C CYS A 305 20.50 24.88 2.99
N VAL A 306 20.78 24.29 1.83
CA VAL A 306 22.13 24.18 1.25
C VAL A 306 22.20 24.80 -0.15
N ASN A 307 23.42 25.12 -0.60
CA ASN A 307 23.72 25.63 -1.96
C ASN A 307 22.89 26.87 -2.36
N LYS A 308 22.72 27.83 -1.45
CA LYS A 308 21.92 29.05 -1.71
C LYS A 308 22.42 29.79 -2.96
N ASP A 309 21.48 30.25 -3.78
CA ASP A 309 21.74 31.13 -4.92
C ASP A 309 21.15 32.53 -4.71
N ALA A 310 21.32 33.41 -5.69
CA ALA A 310 20.83 34.79 -5.62
C ALA A 310 19.30 34.90 -5.51
N LEU A 311 18.54 33.89 -5.97
CA LEU A 311 17.07 33.89 -5.84
C LEU A 311 16.66 33.46 -4.43
N CYS A 312 17.41 32.57 -3.76
CA CYS A 312 17.19 32.19 -2.37
C CYS A 312 17.17 33.40 -1.43
N GLU A 313 17.97 34.44 -1.68
CA GLU A 313 18.01 35.66 -0.87
C GLU A 313 16.74 36.52 -1.00
N ARG A 314 15.98 36.34 -2.08
CA ARG A 314 14.80 37.16 -2.41
C ARG A 314 13.48 36.48 -2.08
N VAL A 315 13.52 35.28 -1.49
CA VAL A 315 12.33 34.50 -1.15
C VAL A 315 12.36 34.04 0.31
N THR A 316 11.18 33.80 0.87
CA THR A 316 11.02 33.30 2.24
C THR A 316 10.54 31.85 2.31
N HIS A 317 10.27 31.23 1.15
CA HIS A 317 9.69 29.90 1.06
C HIS A 317 10.15 29.13 -0.21
N PRO A 318 10.47 27.83 -0.12
CA PRO A 318 10.82 27.00 -1.29
C PRO A 318 9.76 27.04 -2.41
N LEU A 319 8.47 26.97 -2.06
CA LEU A 319 7.37 27.13 -3.02
C LEU A 319 7.37 28.50 -3.74
N ASN A 320 7.79 29.58 -3.07
CA ASN A 320 7.89 30.90 -3.71
C ASN A 320 9.07 30.95 -4.69
N TYR A 321 10.18 30.29 -4.37
CA TYR A 321 11.28 30.07 -5.31
C TYR A 321 10.77 29.38 -6.58
N TYR A 322 10.10 28.24 -6.42
CA TYR A 322 9.59 27.43 -7.53
C TYR A 322 8.63 28.24 -8.40
N ARG A 323 7.65 28.92 -7.80
CA ARG A 323 6.69 29.78 -8.53
C ARG A 323 7.38 30.92 -9.29
N ARG A 324 8.42 31.53 -8.73
CA ARG A 324 9.18 32.59 -9.41
C ARG A 324 9.97 32.06 -10.61
N LYS A 325 10.67 30.94 -10.46
CA LYS A 325 11.36 30.28 -11.58
C LYS A 325 10.38 29.84 -12.67
N MET A 326 9.24 29.26 -12.29
CA MET A 326 8.18 28.86 -13.23
C MET A 326 7.62 30.02 -14.06
N ARG A 327 7.56 31.24 -13.49
CA ARG A 327 7.12 32.45 -14.21
C ARG A 327 8.16 32.96 -15.21
N VAL A 328 9.44 32.75 -14.94
CA VAL A 328 10.55 33.15 -15.83
C VAL A 328 10.79 32.11 -16.92
N ALA A 329 10.48 30.84 -16.65
CA ALA A 329 10.58 29.73 -17.60
C ALA A 329 9.32 29.49 -18.45
N LYS A 330 8.39 30.45 -18.43
CA LYS A 330 7.23 30.55 -19.35
C LYS A 330 7.52 31.63 -20.36
#